data_AF-A0A0W0FG27-F1
#
_entry.id   AF-A0A0W0FG27-F1
#
_cell.length_a   1.000
_cell.length_b   1.000
_cell.length_c   1.000
_cell.angle_alpha   90.00
_cell.angle_beta   90.00
_cell.angle_gamma   90.00
#
_symmetry.space_group_name_H-M   'P 1'
#
loop_
_entity.id
_entity.type
_entity.pdbx_description
1 polymer ?
#
loop_
_entity_poly.entity_id
_entity_poly.type
_entity_poly.pdbx_seq_one_letter_code
_entity_poly.pdbx_strand_id
1 'polypeptide(L)'
;MSVDRLLDSGPGTKPRDQLSQLIDLQMWLDRHSRDVLDESDEILDVRYQLVYTMGTQQSLEQSPDWWTTVQQVLSLLRKCLSKIRRAFPLGLELAATSKNGSFPHFRILHPGAGRYIVESISEEIVNGALENCSFTVFSSDARRIARDFIRCYPLSQGDIRRLEEYCSGTSLWKNLLLLRGLLGHGVLLYTLTQRRWRVDYGLDLSRSLLAVPYRAKDVPTLRAEFGHPDVSTILTCLSYQYGGLANHEVELCFDILYKLDNPELEYEKWIAAMSNVPASLRRLSGINMKDSELRDHYIFPLFSVNHAVVDFYLSQVVFPKAAKEFPLKLSTSGWDLARMKGHPTTGFSGTNDNRYLLPTSIHQEDTPERLGTNAKVLSILLQPENDHYLCPDVTQGTSLSGRNIIDSIAAWNSTTEIRVLLDVGAQILEMTNVEVAKCWLSQRSDVAAAIFFNEKDQVEVLTRDGLTELLIRSPFQKQMEKCLVYLDDAHSGDGPPTSRQLESMCNLGTQCDEGPIGTG
;
A
#
# COMPACT_ATOMS: atom_id res chain seq x y z
N MET A 1 4.28 -17.86 -19.75
CA MET A 1 4.56 -19.24 -19.29
C MET A 1 5.04 -20.20 -20.40
N SER A 2 5.55 -19.72 -21.55
CA SER A 2 6.08 -20.62 -22.61
C SER A 2 7.58 -20.45 -22.89
N VAL A 3 8.23 -19.40 -22.35
CA VAL A 3 9.64 -19.10 -22.66
C VAL A 3 10.60 -19.84 -21.73
N ASP A 4 10.24 -20.05 -20.46
CA ASP A 4 11.13 -20.68 -19.47
C ASP A 4 11.46 -22.16 -19.77
N ARG A 5 10.58 -22.87 -20.50
CA ARG A 5 10.83 -24.27 -20.89
C ARG A 5 11.73 -24.44 -22.12
N LEU A 6 11.99 -23.37 -22.88
CA LEU A 6 12.84 -23.44 -24.08
C LEU A 6 14.33 -23.38 -23.76
N LEU A 7 14.71 -22.83 -22.60
CA LEU A 7 16.10 -22.64 -22.22
C LEU A 7 16.75 -23.84 -21.51
N ASP A 8 15.97 -24.88 -21.20
CA ASP A 8 16.43 -26.06 -20.46
C ASP A 8 16.67 -27.28 -21.38
N SER A 9 16.98 -27.05 -22.66
CA SER A 9 17.36 -28.11 -23.59
C SER A 9 18.87 -28.36 -23.55
N GLY A 10 19.24 -29.62 -23.29
CA GLY A 10 20.62 -30.09 -23.10
C GLY A 10 21.58 -29.80 -24.26
N PRO A 11 22.87 -30.13 -24.08
CA PRO A 11 23.95 -29.72 -25.00
C PRO A 11 23.81 -30.43 -26.35
N GLY A 12 23.09 -29.82 -27.29
CA GLY A 12 22.93 -30.41 -28.64
C GLY A 12 21.99 -29.70 -29.62
N THR A 13 21.08 -28.83 -29.18
CA THR A 13 20.15 -28.13 -30.08
C THR A 13 20.29 -26.62 -29.93
N LYS A 14 20.65 -25.93 -31.02
CA LYS A 14 20.96 -24.49 -31.08
C LYS A 14 19.77 -23.64 -30.61
N PRO A 15 19.79 -23.06 -29.40
CA PRO A 15 18.69 -22.23 -28.91
C PRO A 15 18.46 -20.97 -29.77
N ARG A 16 19.50 -20.55 -30.49
CA ARG A 16 19.47 -19.41 -31.42
C ARG A 16 18.55 -19.63 -32.63
N ASP A 17 18.47 -20.86 -33.15
CA ASP A 17 17.66 -21.14 -34.35
C ASP A 17 16.15 -21.09 -34.00
N GLN A 18 15.77 -21.60 -32.82
CA GLN A 18 14.39 -21.53 -32.31
C GLN A 18 14.00 -20.10 -31.95
N LEU A 19 14.90 -19.32 -31.34
CA LEU A 19 14.65 -17.91 -31.04
C LEU A 19 14.45 -17.10 -32.32
N SER A 20 15.28 -17.33 -33.35
CA SER A 20 15.10 -16.69 -34.66
C SER A 20 13.73 -17.02 -35.24
N GLN A 21 13.30 -18.29 -35.20
CA GLN A 21 11.97 -18.68 -35.68
C GLN A 21 10.83 -18.01 -34.92
N LEU A 22 10.95 -17.82 -33.59
CA LEU A 22 9.93 -17.11 -32.81
C LEU A 22 9.89 -15.61 -33.15
N ILE A 23 11.04 -14.99 -33.36
CA ILE A 23 11.11 -13.59 -33.82
C ILE A 23 10.51 -13.46 -35.22
N ASP A 24 10.85 -14.36 -36.13
CA ASP A 24 10.32 -14.37 -37.50
C ASP A 24 8.80 -14.55 -37.49
N LEU A 25 8.27 -15.44 -36.63
CA LEU A 25 6.83 -15.63 -36.44
C LEU A 25 6.16 -14.35 -35.88
N GLN A 26 6.75 -13.72 -34.86
CA GLN A 26 6.24 -12.47 -34.31
C GLN A 26 6.20 -11.36 -35.36
N MET A 27 7.28 -11.20 -36.14
CA MET A 27 7.34 -10.24 -37.24
C MET A 27 6.33 -10.56 -38.35
N TRP A 28 6.07 -11.85 -38.60
CA TRP A 28 5.04 -12.27 -39.54
C TRP A 28 3.65 -11.90 -39.03
N LEU A 29 3.35 -12.16 -37.75
CA LEU A 29 2.08 -11.77 -37.12
C LEU A 29 1.89 -10.26 -37.18
N ASP A 30 2.88 -9.45 -36.80
CA ASP A 30 2.79 -7.98 -36.83
C ASP A 30 2.47 -7.41 -38.23
N ARG A 31 2.78 -8.16 -39.30
CA ARG A 31 2.49 -7.77 -40.69
C ARG A 31 1.15 -8.30 -41.21
N HIS A 32 0.62 -9.38 -40.65
CA HIS A 32 -0.53 -10.12 -41.23
C HIS A 32 -1.70 -10.31 -40.27
N SER A 33 -1.58 -9.95 -38.98
CA SER A 33 -2.66 -10.01 -38.01
C SER A 33 -3.26 -8.64 -37.75
N ARG A 34 -4.48 -8.65 -37.21
CA ARG A 34 -5.15 -7.49 -36.63
C ARG A 34 -5.42 -7.79 -35.17
N ASP A 35 -5.03 -6.89 -34.28
CA ASP A 35 -5.22 -7.07 -32.85
C ASP A 35 -6.56 -6.45 -32.42
N VAL A 36 -7.30 -7.17 -31.57
CA VAL A 36 -8.55 -6.74 -30.97
C VAL A 36 -8.42 -6.86 -29.46
N LEU A 37 -8.58 -5.73 -28.75
CA LEU A 37 -8.43 -5.64 -27.30
C LEU A 37 -9.81 -5.43 -26.67
N ASP A 38 -10.19 -6.31 -25.75
CA ASP A 38 -11.35 -6.12 -24.88
C ASP A 38 -10.87 -5.52 -23.55
N GLU A 39 -11.66 -4.64 -22.92
CA GLU A 39 -11.23 -3.82 -21.77
C GLU A 39 -9.86 -3.14 -21.98
N SER A 40 -9.76 -2.47 -23.13
CA SER A 40 -8.53 -1.86 -23.64
C SER A 40 -7.96 -0.76 -22.74
N ASP A 41 -8.77 -0.09 -21.92
CA ASP A 41 -8.34 0.84 -20.89
C ASP A 41 -7.55 0.17 -19.76
N GLU A 42 -7.98 -1.02 -19.33
CA GLU A 42 -7.26 -1.82 -18.32
C GLU A 42 -6.02 -2.51 -18.90
N ILE A 43 -6.11 -3.07 -20.12
CA ILE A 43 -4.97 -3.71 -20.80
C ILE A 43 -3.84 -2.70 -21.07
N LEU A 44 -4.19 -1.47 -21.45
CA LEU A 44 -3.24 -0.41 -21.80
C LEU A 44 -2.92 0.51 -20.62
N ASP A 45 -3.35 0.16 -19.41
CA ASP A 45 -3.06 0.94 -18.21
C ASP A 45 -1.54 1.03 -17.98
N VAL A 46 -1.07 2.26 -17.75
CA VAL A 46 0.34 2.60 -17.54
C VAL A 46 0.94 1.96 -16.29
N ARG A 47 0.11 1.47 -15.36
CA ARG A 47 0.53 0.81 -14.13
C ARG A 47 1.11 -0.58 -14.37
N TYR A 48 0.83 -1.20 -15.51
CA TYR A 48 1.31 -2.54 -15.83
C TYR A 48 2.56 -2.50 -16.72
N GLN A 49 3.64 -3.07 -16.21
CA GLN A 49 4.87 -3.29 -16.93
C GLN A 49 5.40 -4.69 -16.63
N LEU A 50 5.83 -5.41 -17.66
CA LEU A 50 6.55 -6.66 -17.54
C LEU A 50 8.04 -6.37 -17.60
N VAL A 51 8.76 -6.75 -16.54
CA VAL A 51 10.20 -6.51 -16.41
C VAL A 51 10.92 -7.85 -16.21
N TYR A 52 11.88 -8.13 -17.08
CA TYR A 52 12.82 -9.24 -16.93
C TYR A 52 14.17 -8.69 -16.52
N THR A 53 14.66 -9.12 -15.36
CA THR A 53 15.98 -8.76 -14.88
C THR A 53 17.06 -9.58 -15.56
N MET A 54 18.21 -8.97 -15.84
CA MET A 54 19.33 -9.61 -16.52
C MET A 54 20.65 -9.31 -15.82
N GLY A 55 21.53 -10.32 -15.81
CA GLY A 55 22.84 -10.27 -15.15
C GLY A 55 22.81 -10.86 -13.74
N THR A 56 23.93 -10.71 -13.03
CA THR A 56 24.06 -11.22 -11.66
C THR A 56 23.34 -10.29 -10.70
N GLN A 57 22.56 -10.88 -9.79
CA GLN A 57 21.94 -10.16 -8.68
C GLN A 57 23.02 -9.52 -7.80
N GLN A 58 22.86 -8.23 -7.48
CA GLN A 58 23.77 -7.48 -6.62
C GLN A 58 23.00 -6.73 -5.53
N SER A 59 23.71 -6.27 -4.49
CA SER A 59 23.11 -5.39 -3.48
C SER A 59 22.79 -4.02 -4.08
N LEU A 60 21.77 -3.35 -3.56
CA LEU A 60 21.46 -1.97 -3.93
C LEU A 60 22.69 -1.08 -3.74
N GLU A 61 22.86 -0.10 -4.63
CA GLU A 61 23.86 0.94 -4.44
C GLU A 61 23.69 1.58 -3.05
N GLN A 62 24.79 1.93 -2.37
CA GLN A 62 24.76 2.64 -1.07
C GLN A 62 24.14 1.86 0.11
N SER A 63 23.97 0.55 -0.02
CA SER A 63 23.65 -0.32 1.11
C SER A 63 24.79 -0.29 2.16
N PRO A 64 24.51 -0.14 3.47
CA PRO A 64 23.20 -0.08 4.13
C PRO A 64 22.64 1.34 4.36
N ASP A 65 23.37 2.39 3.99
CA ASP A 65 23.01 3.79 4.26
C ASP A 65 21.66 4.18 3.63
N TRP A 66 21.27 3.55 2.52
CA TRP A 66 19.99 3.78 1.84
C TRP A 66 18.78 3.57 2.77
N TRP A 67 18.55 2.33 3.23
CA TRP A 67 17.40 2.02 4.09
C TRP A 67 17.56 2.61 5.50
N THR A 68 18.80 2.78 5.97
CA THR A 68 19.08 3.45 7.24
C THR A 68 18.58 4.89 7.22
N THR A 69 18.82 5.63 6.14
CA THR A 69 18.31 7.00 5.96
C THR A 69 16.79 7.03 5.95
N VAL A 70 16.14 6.10 5.24
CA VAL A 70 14.67 6.01 5.19
C VAL A 70 14.08 5.75 6.58
N GLN A 71 14.62 4.78 7.33
CA GLN A 71 14.18 4.48 8.70
C GLN A 71 14.35 5.68 9.63
N GLN A 72 15.48 6.37 9.57
CA GLN A 72 15.71 7.56 10.39
C GLN A 72 14.74 8.71 10.04
N VAL A 73 14.44 8.93 8.75
CA VAL A 73 13.41 9.89 8.32
C VAL A 73 12.02 9.53 8.86
N LEU A 74 11.62 8.26 8.81
CA LEU A 74 10.36 7.80 9.39
C LEU A 74 10.33 7.98 10.92
N SER A 75 11.45 7.73 11.60
CA SER A 75 11.60 7.97 13.04
C SER A 75 11.44 9.46 13.41
N LEU A 76 12.02 10.37 12.60
CA LEU A 76 11.82 11.82 12.76
C LEU A 76 10.36 12.22 12.53
N LEU A 77 9.74 11.69 11.47
CA LEU A 77 8.32 11.91 11.20
C LEU A 77 7.46 11.51 12.42
N ARG A 78 7.69 10.31 12.98
CA ARG A 78 7.01 9.82 14.19
C ARG A 78 7.12 10.80 15.36
N LYS A 79 8.32 11.34 15.63
CA LYS A 79 8.55 12.32 16.70
C LYS A 79 7.78 13.62 16.48
N CYS A 80 7.57 14.01 15.22
CA CYS A 80 6.88 15.25 14.84
C CYS A 80 5.34 15.12 14.77
N LEU A 81 4.78 13.90 14.69
CA LEU A 81 3.34 13.68 14.49
C LEU A 81 2.44 14.43 15.48
N SER A 82 2.82 14.48 16.76
CA SER A 82 2.04 15.19 17.78
C SER A 82 1.98 16.70 17.53
N LYS A 83 3.07 17.31 17.05
CA LYS A 83 3.13 18.72 16.66
C LYS A 83 2.29 18.95 15.41
N ILE A 84 2.41 18.07 14.42
CA ILE A 84 1.67 18.18 13.15
C ILE A 84 0.16 18.05 13.38
N ARG A 85 -0.28 17.10 14.21
CA ARG A 85 -1.70 16.93 14.56
C ARG A 85 -2.27 18.18 15.23
N ARG A 86 -1.50 18.87 16.06
CA ARG A 86 -1.94 20.12 16.69
C ARG A 86 -2.06 21.26 15.69
N ALA A 87 -1.15 21.34 14.72
CA ALA A 87 -1.17 22.36 13.67
C ALA A 87 -2.23 22.09 12.60
N PHE A 88 -2.52 20.81 12.31
CA PHE A 88 -3.47 20.37 11.29
C PHE A 88 -4.39 19.25 11.83
N PRO A 89 -5.39 19.58 12.66
CA PRO A 89 -6.27 18.57 13.28
C PRO A 89 -7.02 17.68 12.29
N LEU A 90 -7.38 18.21 11.11
CA LEU A 90 -8.01 17.49 10.01
C LEU A 90 -7.04 17.09 8.89
N GLY A 91 -5.75 17.48 9.00
CA GLY A 91 -4.76 17.22 7.97
C GLY A 91 -4.14 15.83 8.05
N LEU A 92 -4.33 15.13 9.16
CA LEU A 92 -3.87 13.77 9.41
C LEU A 92 -5.04 12.89 9.86
N GLU A 93 -5.06 11.67 9.34
CA GLU A 93 -5.87 10.59 9.89
C GLU A 93 -4.96 9.70 10.74
N LEU A 94 -5.32 9.45 11.99
CA LEU A 94 -4.60 8.54 12.88
C LEU A 94 -5.52 7.38 13.28
N ALA A 95 -4.99 6.16 13.21
CA ALA A 95 -5.68 5.01 13.75
C ALA A 95 -5.91 5.17 15.27
N ALA A 96 -7.10 4.77 15.74
CA ALA A 96 -7.54 4.99 17.11
C ALA A 96 -6.68 4.32 18.18
N THR A 97 -5.90 3.29 17.84
CA THR A 97 -5.06 2.53 18.78
C THR A 97 -3.59 2.58 18.36
N SER A 98 -2.75 3.18 19.21
CA SER A 98 -1.30 2.98 19.16
C SER A 98 -0.88 2.21 20.41
N LYS A 99 -0.24 1.06 20.23
CA LYS A 99 0.32 0.29 21.34
C LYS A 99 1.61 0.99 21.82
N ASN A 100 1.97 0.81 23.08
CA ASN A 100 3.21 1.38 23.61
C ASN A 100 4.41 0.90 22.77
N GLY A 101 5.22 1.82 22.27
CA GLY A 101 6.38 1.52 21.43
C GLY A 101 6.10 1.30 19.94
N SER A 102 4.83 1.26 19.52
CA SER A 102 4.49 1.05 18.11
C SER A 102 4.64 2.31 17.28
N PHE A 103 4.95 2.11 15.99
CA PHE A 103 4.81 3.17 15.02
C PHE A 103 3.31 3.41 14.78
N PRO A 104 2.81 4.65 14.90
CA PRO A 104 1.39 4.91 14.72
C PRO A 104 1.01 4.73 13.25
N HIS A 105 -0.12 4.07 12.99
CA HIS A 105 -0.72 4.06 11.66
C HIS A 105 -1.41 5.40 11.39
N PHE A 106 -0.97 6.10 10.35
CA PHE A 106 -1.55 7.38 9.96
C PHE A 106 -1.50 7.61 8.44
N ARG A 107 -2.32 8.56 7.99
CA ARG A 107 -2.33 9.09 6.62
C ARG A 107 -2.31 10.60 6.63
N ILE A 108 -1.76 11.18 5.56
CA ILE A 108 -1.84 12.62 5.32
C ILE A 108 -3.04 12.88 4.41
N LEU A 109 -4.01 13.65 4.89
CA LEU A 109 -5.24 13.97 4.16
C LEU A 109 -5.14 15.32 3.45
N HIS A 110 -4.39 16.27 4.01
CA HIS A 110 -4.35 17.64 3.50
C HIS A 110 -2.96 18.01 2.95
N PRO A 111 -2.87 18.61 1.74
CA PRO A 111 -1.58 19.03 1.15
C PRO A 111 -0.79 20.01 2.04
N GLY A 112 -1.48 20.86 2.80
CA GLY A 112 -0.85 21.75 3.77
C GLY A 112 -0.09 21.04 4.88
N ALA A 113 -0.65 19.92 5.39
CA ALA A 113 0.02 19.11 6.41
C ALA A 113 1.27 18.42 5.82
N GLY A 114 1.18 17.93 4.57
CA GLY A 114 2.32 17.38 3.84
C GLY A 114 3.47 18.37 3.66
N ARG A 115 3.17 19.62 3.24
CA ARG A 115 4.20 20.67 3.12
C ARG A 115 4.87 20.97 4.46
N TYR A 116 4.07 21.10 5.52
CA TYR A 116 4.60 21.36 6.87
C TYR A 116 5.49 20.22 7.40
N ILE A 117 5.15 18.97 7.08
CA ILE A 117 5.98 17.80 7.38
C ILE A 117 7.35 17.92 6.72
N VAL A 118 7.37 18.19 5.42
CA VAL A 118 8.61 18.31 4.64
C VAL A 118 9.46 19.47 5.17
N GLU A 119 8.86 20.62 5.47
CA GLU A 119 9.54 21.75 6.09
C GLU A 119 10.16 21.38 7.43
N SER A 120 9.37 20.79 8.33
CA SER A 120 9.82 20.43 9.69
C SER A 120 10.93 19.38 9.68
N ILE A 121 10.78 18.32 8.87
CA ILE A 121 11.78 17.25 8.77
C ILE A 121 13.07 17.78 8.14
N SER A 122 12.98 18.58 7.07
CA SER A 122 14.18 19.13 6.42
C SER A 122 15.03 19.98 7.35
N GLU A 123 14.40 20.74 8.25
CA GLU A 123 15.08 21.56 9.25
C GLU A 123 15.79 20.71 10.30
N GLU A 124 15.12 19.70 10.86
CA GLU A 124 15.73 18.78 11.84
C GLU A 124 16.93 18.03 11.24
N ILE A 125 16.82 17.60 9.97
CA ILE A 125 17.90 16.87 9.27
C ILE A 125 19.17 17.72 9.19
N VAL A 126 19.09 18.96 8.68
CA VAL A 126 20.29 19.82 8.53
C VAL A 126 20.86 20.27 9.88
N ASN A 127 20.07 20.17 10.95
CA ASN A 127 20.49 20.39 12.33
C ASN A 127 21.12 19.15 12.98
N GLY A 128 21.31 18.06 12.23
CA GLY A 128 22.05 16.87 12.66
C GLY A 128 21.18 15.77 13.27
N ALA A 129 19.89 15.72 12.94
CA ALA A 129 18.99 14.71 13.46
C ALA A 129 19.18 13.29 12.87
N LEU A 130 19.99 13.16 11.81
CA LEU A 130 20.34 11.88 11.19
C LEU A 130 21.76 11.46 11.60
N GLU A 131 21.90 10.26 12.16
CA GLU A 131 23.19 9.73 12.64
C GLU A 131 24.16 9.45 11.48
N ASN A 132 23.65 9.01 10.33
CA ASN A 132 24.44 8.67 9.15
C ASN A 132 24.65 9.86 8.19
N CYS A 133 24.15 11.06 8.53
CA CYS A 133 24.21 12.24 7.68
C CYS A 133 24.60 13.49 8.49
N SER A 134 25.90 13.79 8.52
CA SER A 134 26.44 14.88 9.34
C SER A 134 26.64 16.18 8.56
N PHE A 135 26.09 17.28 9.11
CA PHE A 135 26.22 18.64 8.59
C PHE A 135 27.16 19.52 9.44
N THR A 136 27.95 18.92 10.33
CA THR A 136 28.74 19.67 11.31
C THR A 136 29.75 20.62 10.67
N VAL A 137 30.37 20.19 9.56
CA VAL A 137 31.39 20.96 8.81
C VAL A 137 30.77 22.07 7.95
N PHE A 138 29.45 22.06 7.73
CA PHE A 138 28.81 23.04 6.86
C PHE A 138 28.73 24.41 7.55
N SER A 139 29.05 25.46 6.79
CA SER A 139 28.76 26.84 7.16
C SER A 139 27.24 27.07 7.26
N SER A 140 26.82 28.16 7.91
CA SER A 140 25.39 28.51 7.98
C SER A 140 24.76 28.66 6.59
N ASP A 141 25.51 29.20 5.62
CA ASP A 141 25.06 29.31 4.24
C ASP A 141 24.97 27.95 3.55
N ALA A 142 25.97 27.07 3.73
CA ALA A 142 25.93 25.72 3.16
C ALA A 142 24.80 24.87 3.75
N ARG A 143 24.49 25.01 5.06
CA ARG A 143 23.32 24.34 5.68
C ARG A 143 22.01 24.86 5.13
N ARG A 144 21.88 26.17 4.94
CA ARG A 144 20.72 26.78 4.28
C ARG A 144 20.51 26.23 2.88
N ILE A 145 21.58 26.18 2.07
CA ILE A 145 21.56 25.61 0.72
C ILE A 145 21.18 24.13 0.76
N ALA A 146 21.76 23.34 1.68
CA ALA A 146 21.44 21.92 1.82
C ALA A 146 19.97 21.67 2.18
N ARG A 147 19.42 22.50 3.08
CA ARG A 147 18.00 22.44 3.46
C ARG A 147 17.11 22.74 2.26
N ASP A 148 17.40 23.82 1.56
CA ASP A 148 16.64 24.19 0.36
C ASP A 148 16.81 23.10 -0.73
N PHE A 149 17.98 22.46 -0.80
CA PHE A 149 18.28 21.35 -1.70
C PHE A 149 17.42 20.11 -1.46
N ILE A 150 17.26 19.68 -0.22
CA ILE A 150 16.43 18.49 0.06
C ILE A 150 14.93 18.82 0.03
N ARG A 151 14.55 20.10 0.19
CA ARG A 151 13.16 20.53 0.33
C ARG A 151 12.50 21.00 -0.97
N CYS A 152 13.22 21.72 -1.82
CA CYS A 152 12.61 22.54 -2.87
C CYS A 152 12.97 22.08 -4.29
N TYR A 153 12.02 22.31 -5.21
CA TYR A 153 12.22 22.22 -6.66
C TYR A 153 11.43 23.35 -7.36
N PRO A 154 12.03 24.12 -8.29
CA PRO A 154 13.42 24.08 -8.77
C PRO A 154 14.39 24.86 -7.86
N LEU A 155 15.71 24.68 -8.07
CA LEU A 155 16.79 25.38 -7.35
C LEU A 155 17.71 26.12 -8.29
N SER A 156 18.45 27.10 -7.76
CA SER A 156 19.45 27.81 -8.55
C SER A 156 20.63 26.88 -8.88
N GLN A 157 21.11 26.92 -10.13
CA GLN A 157 22.31 26.16 -10.52
C GLN A 157 23.55 26.59 -9.75
N GLY A 158 23.61 27.84 -9.27
CA GLY A 158 24.70 28.33 -8.45
C GLY A 158 24.77 27.65 -7.08
N ASP A 159 23.62 27.47 -6.43
CA ASP A 159 23.54 26.81 -5.13
C ASP A 159 23.85 25.31 -5.24
N ILE A 160 23.39 24.65 -6.31
CA ILE A 160 23.73 23.25 -6.59
C ILE A 160 25.24 23.08 -6.74
N ARG A 161 25.90 23.91 -7.56
CA ARG A 161 27.35 23.86 -7.74
C ARG A 161 28.12 24.07 -6.45
N ARG A 162 27.69 25.03 -5.62
CA ARG A 162 28.30 25.24 -4.30
C ARG A 162 28.17 23.99 -3.42
N LEU A 163 27.01 23.37 -3.39
CA LEU A 163 26.79 22.15 -2.61
C LEU A 163 27.67 20.99 -3.11
N GLU A 164 27.80 20.85 -4.43
CA GLU A 164 28.71 19.89 -5.06
C GLU A 164 30.18 20.16 -4.67
N GLU A 165 30.62 21.42 -4.64
CA GLU A 165 31.98 21.77 -4.19
C GLU A 165 32.24 21.32 -2.74
N TYR A 166 31.23 21.33 -1.86
CA TYR A 166 31.38 20.91 -0.47
C TYR A 166 31.43 19.38 -0.28
N CYS A 167 30.65 18.62 -1.05
CA CYS A 167 30.40 17.22 -0.72
C CYS A 167 30.39 16.25 -1.90
N SER A 168 30.68 16.69 -3.12
CA SER A 168 30.78 15.80 -4.28
C SER A 168 31.77 14.66 -4.02
N GLY A 169 31.39 13.44 -4.43
CA GLY A 169 32.16 12.23 -4.20
C GLY A 169 32.13 11.69 -2.76
N THR A 170 31.45 12.34 -1.82
CA THR A 170 31.29 11.86 -0.44
C THR A 170 29.97 11.09 -0.24
N SER A 171 29.86 10.33 0.86
CA SER A 171 28.59 9.71 1.27
C SER A 171 27.50 10.75 1.59
N LEU A 172 27.89 11.97 2.01
CA LEU A 172 26.95 13.05 2.28
C LEU A 172 26.21 13.51 1.03
N TRP A 173 26.88 13.58 -0.12
CA TRP A 173 26.21 13.93 -1.39
C TRP A 173 25.16 12.90 -1.78
N LYS A 174 25.51 11.62 -1.62
CA LYS A 174 24.59 10.50 -1.86
C LYS A 174 23.36 10.56 -0.95
N ASN A 175 23.56 10.80 0.35
CA ASN A 175 22.46 11.00 1.29
C ASN A 175 21.60 12.23 0.94
N LEU A 176 22.22 13.34 0.51
CA LEU A 176 21.49 14.53 0.06
C LEU A 176 20.62 14.26 -1.16
N LEU A 177 21.10 13.46 -2.12
CA LEU A 177 20.31 13.05 -3.28
C LEU A 177 19.11 12.17 -2.88
N LEU A 178 19.33 11.21 -1.99
CA LEU A 178 18.25 10.37 -1.45
C LEU A 178 17.21 11.23 -0.72
N LEU A 179 17.65 12.09 0.20
CA LEU A 179 16.77 13.01 0.93
C LEU A 179 16.01 13.96 0.00
N ARG A 180 16.64 14.44 -1.07
CA ARG A 180 16.00 15.24 -2.10
C ARG A 180 14.92 14.45 -2.85
N GLY A 181 15.14 13.17 -3.16
CA GLY A 181 14.12 12.28 -3.72
C GLY A 181 12.95 12.08 -2.76
N LEU A 182 13.25 11.74 -1.51
CA LEU A 182 12.27 11.48 -0.46
C LEU A 182 11.38 12.70 -0.17
N LEU A 183 11.98 13.87 0.02
CA LEU A 183 11.30 15.08 0.48
C LEU A 183 10.92 16.00 -0.68
N GLY A 184 11.90 16.51 -1.43
CA GLY A 184 11.70 17.53 -2.47
C GLY A 184 10.97 17.03 -3.71
N HIS A 185 11.19 15.78 -4.12
CA HIS A 185 10.44 15.14 -5.21
C HIS A 185 9.19 14.39 -4.73
N GLY A 186 8.89 14.46 -3.43
CA GLY A 186 7.60 14.05 -2.87
C GLY A 186 7.40 12.54 -2.74
N VAL A 187 8.44 11.69 -2.83
CA VAL A 187 8.28 10.23 -2.68
C VAL A 187 7.69 9.87 -1.31
N LEU A 188 8.16 10.50 -0.23
CA LEU A 188 7.62 10.28 1.12
C LEU A 188 6.15 10.69 1.19
N LEU A 189 5.80 11.89 0.70
CA LEU A 189 4.42 12.36 0.70
C LEU A 189 3.52 11.48 -0.15
N TYR A 190 3.96 11.07 -1.34
CA TYR A 190 3.25 10.12 -2.20
C TYR A 190 2.89 8.83 -1.43
N THR A 191 3.86 8.21 -0.75
CA THR A 191 3.61 6.97 0.01
C THR A 191 2.64 7.15 1.19
N LEU A 192 2.59 8.33 1.82
CA LEU A 192 1.75 8.59 2.99
C LEU A 192 0.38 9.20 2.67
N THR A 193 0.20 9.67 1.43
CA THR A 193 -1.07 10.27 0.94
C THR A 193 -1.82 9.32 0.02
N GLN A 194 -1.12 8.77 -0.97
CA GLN A 194 -1.70 8.03 -2.11
C GLN A 194 -1.72 6.52 -1.90
N ARG A 195 -1.05 6.00 -0.86
CA ARG A 195 -0.96 4.55 -0.62
C ARG A 195 -1.49 4.20 0.76
N ARG A 196 -2.44 3.27 0.79
CA ARG A 196 -3.08 2.74 1.99
C ARG A 196 -2.56 1.35 2.29
N TRP A 197 -2.05 1.17 3.49
CA TRP A 197 -1.62 -0.14 3.96
C TRP A 197 -2.81 -1.10 3.99
N ARG A 198 -2.57 -2.36 3.60
CA ARG A 198 -3.55 -3.43 3.38
C ARG A 198 -4.50 -3.21 2.21
N VAL A 199 -4.53 -2.06 1.53
CA VAL A 199 -5.40 -1.83 0.36
C VAL A 199 -4.58 -1.70 -0.91
N ASP A 200 -3.62 -0.78 -0.92
CA ASP A 200 -2.74 -0.54 -2.07
C ASP A 200 -1.44 -1.34 -1.97
N TYR A 201 -1.05 -1.72 -0.75
CA TYR A 201 0.20 -2.43 -0.49
C TYR A 201 0.20 -3.19 0.84
N GLY A 202 1.06 -4.20 0.93
CA GLY A 202 1.33 -4.93 2.16
C GLY A 202 2.38 -6.02 1.95
N LEU A 203 2.47 -6.97 2.88
CA LEU A 203 3.42 -8.08 2.79
C LEU A 203 2.79 -9.28 2.08
N ASP A 204 3.61 -10.01 1.33
CA ASP A 204 3.29 -11.34 0.81
C ASP A 204 4.53 -12.22 1.01
N LEU A 205 4.67 -12.70 2.25
CA LEU A 205 5.85 -13.44 2.71
C LEU A 205 6.04 -14.79 1.99
N SER A 206 5.03 -15.24 1.23
CA SER A 206 5.15 -16.43 0.38
C SER A 206 6.10 -16.22 -0.80
N ARG A 207 6.27 -14.96 -1.25
CA ARG A 207 7.11 -14.62 -2.41
C ARG A 207 8.20 -13.59 -2.13
N SER A 208 7.97 -12.63 -1.24
CA SER A 208 8.92 -11.54 -1.00
C SER A 208 8.87 -11.06 0.45
N LEU A 209 10.03 -10.66 0.96
CA LEU A 209 10.10 -9.94 2.24
C LEU A 209 9.83 -8.44 2.09
N LEU A 210 9.80 -7.92 0.86
CA LEU A 210 9.48 -6.52 0.58
C LEU A 210 7.97 -6.34 0.43
N ALA A 211 7.50 -5.11 0.66
CA ALA A 211 6.12 -4.75 0.37
C ALA A 211 5.82 -4.89 -1.12
N VAL A 212 4.61 -5.38 -1.40
CA VAL A 212 4.11 -5.62 -2.75
C VAL A 212 2.80 -4.86 -2.98
N PRO A 213 2.48 -4.51 -4.24
CA PRO A 213 1.19 -3.91 -4.58
C PRO A 213 0.05 -4.88 -4.29
N TYR A 214 -1.05 -4.34 -3.78
CA TYR A 214 -2.31 -5.05 -3.59
C TYR A 214 -3.32 -4.56 -4.64
N ARG A 215 -4.23 -5.45 -5.03
CA ARG A 215 -5.33 -5.13 -5.96
C ARG A 215 -6.63 -4.80 -5.22
N ALA A 216 -6.72 -5.21 -3.97
CA ALA A 216 -7.83 -4.99 -3.06
C ALA A 216 -7.35 -5.25 -1.62
N LYS A 217 -8.22 -5.04 -0.64
CA LYS A 217 -7.92 -5.24 0.77
C LYS A 217 -7.39 -6.64 1.05
N ASP A 218 -6.17 -6.72 1.57
CA ASP A 218 -5.45 -7.96 1.90
C ASP A 218 -5.23 -8.91 0.71
N VAL A 219 -5.44 -8.45 -0.52
CA VAL A 219 -5.26 -9.25 -1.73
C VAL A 219 -4.05 -8.76 -2.52
N PRO A 220 -2.88 -9.42 -2.38
CA PRO A 220 -1.69 -9.06 -3.14
C PRO A 220 -1.88 -9.29 -4.64
N THR A 221 -1.33 -8.40 -5.45
CA THR A 221 -1.26 -8.58 -6.90
C THR A 221 -0.22 -9.65 -7.23
N LEU A 222 -0.66 -10.76 -7.84
CA LEU A 222 0.09 -12.02 -8.00
C LEU A 222 1.59 -11.94 -8.28
N ARG A 223 2.03 -11.02 -9.15
CA ARG A 223 3.44 -10.91 -9.58
C ARG A 223 3.95 -9.47 -9.63
N ALA A 224 3.18 -8.51 -9.15
CA ALA A 224 3.58 -7.12 -9.20
C ALA A 224 4.58 -6.80 -8.07
N GLU A 225 5.50 -5.90 -8.35
CA GLU A 225 6.46 -5.33 -7.41
C GLU A 225 6.50 -3.81 -7.63
N PHE A 226 6.93 -3.06 -6.63
CA PHE A 226 7.14 -1.62 -6.79
C PHE A 226 8.41 -1.34 -7.59
N GLY A 227 8.26 -0.70 -8.75
CA GLY A 227 9.40 -0.39 -9.62
C GLY A 227 10.37 0.66 -9.05
N HIS A 228 9.90 1.54 -8.17
CA HIS A 228 10.73 2.58 -7.55
C HIS A 228 11.30 2.08 -6.20
N PRO A 229 12.64 2.03 -6.03
CA PRO A 229 13.28 1.45 -4.85
C PRO A 229 12.94 2.20 -3.55
N ASP A 230 12.89 3.54 -3.57
CA ASP A 230 12.49 4.31 -2.39
C ASP A 230 11.05 4.06 -1.95
N VAL A 231 10.12 3.98 -2.91
CA VAL A 231 8.72 3.61 -2.64
C VAL A 231 8.67 2.21 -2.02
N SER A 232 9.34 1.22 -2.64
CA SER A 232 9.40 -0.14 -2.10
C SER A 232 9.97 -0.16 -0.67
N THR A 233 11.04 0.59 -0.41
CA THR A 233 11.70 0.66 0.90
C THR A 233 10.79 1.28 1.96
N ILE A 234 10.18 2.43 1.67
CA ILE A 234 9.25 3.09 2.60
C ILE A 234 8.05 2.19 2.88
N LEU A 235 7.40 1.66 1.84
CA LEU A 235 6.22 0.80 2.00
C LEU A 235 6.56 -0.51 2.73
N THR A 236 7.77 -1.04 2.55
CA THR A 236 8.27 -2.19 3.32
C THR A 236 8.39 -1.81 4.80
N CYS A 237 9.09 -0.70 5.11
CA CYS A 237 9.19 -0.21 6.49
C CYS A 237 7.80 -0.06 7.12
N LEU A 238 6.88 0.67 6.46
CA LEU A 238 5.53 0.89 6.96
C LEU A 238 4.76 -0.42 7.16
N SER A 239 4.89 -1.40 6.24
CA SER A 239 4.18 -2.67 6.36
C SER A 239 4.56 -3.47 7.60
N TYR A 240 5.85 -3.59 7.91
CA TYR A 240 6.29 -4.25 9.15
C TYR A 240 6.03 -3.41 10.39
N GLN A 241 6.13 -2.08 10.29
CA GLN A 241 5.88 -1.17 11.41
C GLN A 241 4.40 -1.18 11.83
N TYR A 242 3.48 -1.32 10.87
CA TYR A 242 2.04 -1.43 11.13
C TYR A 242 1.60 -2.86 11.49
N GLY A 243 2.16 -3.87 10.82
CA GLY A 243 1.83 -5.28 11.07
C GLY A 243 2.49 -5.88 12.32
N GLY A 244 3.65 -5.36 12.72
CA GLY A 244 4.52 -5.96 13.72
C GLY A 244 5.25 -7.20 13.20
N LEU A 245 6.04 -7.80 14.07
CA LEU A 245 6.81 -9.03 13.80
C LEU A 245 6.07 -10.27 14.34
N ALA A 246 6.20 -11.38 13.61
CA ALA A 246 5.82 -12.68 14.14
C ALA A 246 6.79 -13.12 15.25
N ASN A 247 6.32 -14.00 16.15
CA ASN A 247 7.12 -14.45 17.29
C ASN A 247 8.50 -15.00 16.90
N HIS A 248 8.58 -15.81 15.84
CA HIS A 248 9.85 -16.36 15.35
C HIS A 248 10.81 -15.30 14.78
N GLU A 249 10.29 -14.19 14.27
CA GLU A 249 11.10 -13.05 13.80
C GLU A 249 11.66 -12.27 14.98
N VAL A 250 10.89 -12.13 16.06
CA VAL A 250 11.37 -11.57 17.33
C VAL A 250 12.46 -12.47 17.94
N GLU A 251 12.27 -13.79 17.94
CA GLU A 251 13.32 -14.74 18.36
C GLU A 251 14.61 -14.54 17.57
N LEU A 252 14.50 -14.43 16.23
CA LEU A 252 15.64 -14.17 15.37
C LEU A 252 16.33 -12.83 15.69
N CYS A 253 15.57 -11.77 16.01
CA CYS A 253 16.16 -10.50 16.44
C CYS A 253 17.02 -10.66 17.69
N PHE A 254 16.55 -11.41 18.70
CA PHE A 254 17.35 -11.69 19.90
C PHE A 254 18.59 -12.54 19.58
N ASP A 255 18.46 -13.55 18.71
CA ASP A 255 19.59 -14.37 18.28
C ASP A 255 20.68 -13.58 17.56
N ILE A 256 20.30 -12.55 16.79
CA ILE A 256 21.24 -11.63 16.15
C ILE A 256 21.81 -10.65 17.18
N LEU A 257 20.96 -10.09 18.05
CA LEU A 257 21.36 -9.17 19.12
C LEU A 257 22.49 -9.74 19.96
N TYR A 258 22.36 -10.99 20.45
CA TYR A 258 23.38 -11.63 21.28
C TYR A 258 24.72 -11.87 20.58
N LYS A 259 24.78 -11.75 19.24
CA LYS A 259 26.00 -11.90 18.44
C LYS A 259 26.66 -10.56 18.10
N LEU A 260 26.04 -9.44 18.42
CA LEU A 260 26.64 -8.12 18.20
C LEU A 260 27.83 -7.89 19.12
N ASP A 261 28.75 -7.01 18.70
CA ASP A 261 29.90 -6.61 19.52
C ASP A 261 29.46 -5.91 20.81
N ASN A 262 28.36 -5.16 20.77
CA ASN A 262 27.79 -4.47 21.93
C ASN A 262 26.26 -4.66 22.00
N PRO A 263 25.78 -5.79 22.52
CA PRO A 263 24.36 -6.13 22.54
C PRO A 263 23.56 -5.26 23.51
N GLU A 264 24.15 -4.82 24.64
CA GLU A 264 23.48 -3.96 25.61
C GLU A 264 23.16 -2.59 25.00
N LEU A 265 24.07 -1.99 24.23
CA LEU A 265 23.84 -0.69 23.58
C LEU A 265 22.66 -0.74 22.59
N GLU A 266 22.56 -1.81 21.80
CA GLU A 266 21.44 -1.97 20.87
C GLU A 266 20.12 -2.24 21.61
N TYR A 267 20.16 -3.06 22.66
CA TYR A 267 19.01 -3.31 23.52
C TYR A 267 18.49 -2.04 24.20
N GLU A 268 19.39 -1.15 24.65
CA GLU A 268 19.02 0.15 25.21
C GLU A 268 18.19 0.99 24.23
N LYS A 269 18.48 0.93 22.92
CA LYS A 269 17.65 1.59 21.90
C LYS A 269 16.25 1.00 21.84
N TRP A 270 16.13 -0.33 21.92
CA TRP A 270 14.84 -1.02 21.92
C TRP A 270 14.01 -0.63 23.15
N ILE A 271 14.66 -0.46 24.30
CA ILE A 271 13.99 -0.02 25.53
C ILE A 271 13.60 1.46 25.46
N ALA A 272 14.49 2.33 24.96
CA ALA A 272 14.23 3.77 24.82
C ALA A 272 13.09 4.09 23.85
N ALA A 273 12.78 3.18 22.93
CA ALA A 273 11.63 3.26 22.03
C ALA A 273 10.26 3.14 22.74
N MET A 274 10.23 2.77 24.02
CA MET A 274 9.03 2.47 24.81
C MET A 274 8.98 3.28 26.10
N SER A 275 7.77 3.59 26.61
CA SER A 275 7.61 4.34 27.86
C SER A 275 7.32 3.48 29.10
N ASN A 276 6.70 2.30 28.95
CA ASN A 276 6.25 1.45 30.05
C ASN A 276 6.83 0.02 30.03
N VAL A 277 8.16 -0.12 30.07
CA VAL A 277 8.81 -1.44 30.13
C VAL A 277 8.91 -1.95 31.58
N PRO A 278 8.49 -3.19 31.88
CA PRO A 278 8.67 -3.82 33.19
C PRO A 278 10.13 -3.76 33.65
N ALA A 279 10.36 -3.46 34.93
CA ALA A 279 11.72 -3.25 35.46
C ALA A 279 12.65 -4.45 35.24
N SER A 280 12.11 -5.67 35.31
CA SER A 280 12.84 -6.92 35.02
C SER A 280 13.36 -7.02 33.59
N LEU A 281 12.70 -6.36 32.63
CA LEU A 281 13.05 -6.42 31.20
C LEU A 281 13.84 -5.20 30.72
N ARG A 282 14.17 -4.24 31.60
CA ARG A 282 14.90 -3.03 31.18
C ARG A 282 16.37 -3.25 30.84
N ARG A 283 16.94 -4.39 31.25
CA ARG A 283 18.33 -4.78 30.97
C ARG A 283 18.34 -6.09 30.22
N LEU A 284 19.30 -6.27 29.31
CA LEU A 284 19.38 -7.49 28.52
C LEU A 284 19.61 -8.73 29.40
N SER A 285 20.37 -8.58 30.49
CA SER A 285 20.53 -9.63 31.52
C SER A 285 19.23 -10.16 32.14
N GLY A 286 18.12 -9.43 32.05
CA GLY A 286 16.81 -9.86 32.51
C GLY A 286 15.99 -10.64 31.48
N ILE A 287 16.51 -10.79 30.25
CA ILE A 287 15.86 -11.51 29.16
C ILE A 287 16.29 -12.97 29.18
N ASN A 288 15.31 -13.86 29.28
CA ASN A 288 15.52 -15.30 29.13
C ASN A 288 14.57 -15.87 28.08
N MET A 289 15.05 -16.00 26.84
CA MET A 289 14.26 -16.57 25.73
C MET A 289 13.95 -18.07 25.89
N LYS A 290 14.58 -18.76 26.85
CA LYS A 290 14.29 -20.18 27.15
C LYS A 290 13.11 -20.35 28.10
N ASP A 291 12.71 -19.31 28.80
CA ASP A 291 11.52 -19.30 29.65
C ASP A 291 10.29 -19.01 28.79
N SER A 292 9.46 -20.03 28.55
CA SER A 292 8.29 -19.93 27.68
C SER A 292 7.23 -18.98 28.24
N GLU A 293 7.05 -18.92 29.57
CA GLU A 293 6.03 -18.06 30.16
C GLU A 293 6.42 -16.59 30.01
N LEU A 294 7.68 -16.27 30.32
CA LEU A 294 8.23 -14.94 30.11
C LEU A 294 8.19 -14.54 28.63
N ARG A 295 8.63 -15.45 27.76
CA ARG A 295 8.72 -15.21 26.32
C ARG A 295 7.34 -14.93 25.70
N ASP A 296 6.37 -15.79 25.96
CA ASP A 296 5.08 -15.76 25.28
C ASP A 296 4.16 -14.64 25.80
N HIS A 297 4.20 -14.35 27.11
CA HIS A 297 3.30 -13.38 27.73
C HIS A 297 3.88 -11.97 27.89
N TYR A 298 5.21 -11.82 27.88
CA TYR A 298 5.85 -10.52 28.12
C TYR A 298 6.77 -10.09 26.99
N ILE A 299 7.65 -10.96 26.48
CA ILE A 299 8.63 -10.57 25.46
C ILE A 299 7.94 -10.39 24.10
N PHE A 300 7.24 -11.39 23.57
CA PHE A 300 6.62 -11.29 22.25
C PHE A 300 5.60 -10.16 22.14
N PRO A 301 4.66 -9.95 23.08
CA PRO A 301 3.70 -8.85 22.97
C PRO A 301 4.36 -7.47 23.03
N LEU A 302 5.49 -7.35 23.73
CA LEU A 302 6.20 -6.09 23.91
C LEU A 302 7.08 -5.74 22.71
N PHE A 303 7.86 -6.71 22.22
CA PHE A 303 8.88 -6.45 21.19
C PHE A 303 8.36 -6.67 19.76
N SER A 304 7.27 -7.41 19.55
CA SER A 304 6.70 -7.60 18.20
C SER A 304 6.23 -6.30 17.55
N VAL A 305 5.72 -5.35 18.36
CA VAL A 305 5.24 -4.05 17.89
C VAL A 305 6.21 -2.91 18.19
N ASN A 306 7.41 -3.22 18.70
CA ASN A 306 8.40 -2.20 19.02
C ASN A 306 9.08 -1.71 17.74
N HIS A 307 8.90 -0.44 17.40
CA HIS A 307 9.42 0.10 16.14
C HIS A 307 10.94 0.00 16.00
N ALA A 308 11.71 0.05 17.09
CA ALA A 308 13.17 -0.11 17.03
C ALA A 308 13.57 -1.56 16.76
N VAL A 309 12.83 -2.54 17.30
CA VAL A 309 13.05 -3.97 16.98
C VAL A 309 12.65 -4.27 15.54
N VAL A 310 11.55 -3.68 15.07
CA VAL A 310 11.13 -3.79 13.66
C VAL A 310 12.19 -3.20 12.74
N ASP A 311 12.71 -2.00 13.04
CA ASP A 311 13.77 -1.38 12.23
C ASP A 311 15.06 -2.22 12.24
N PHE A 312 15.40 -2.82 13.39
CA PHE A 312 16.51 -3.76 13.51
C PHE A 312 16.30 -5.01 12.63
N TYR A 313 15.13 -5.65 12.70
CA TYR A 313 14.79 -6.80 11.86
C TYR A 313 14.92 -6.47 10.36
N LEU A 314 14.36 -5.33 9.97
CA LEU A 314 14.40 -4.85 8.60
C LEU A 314 15.85 -4.67 8.11
N SER A 315 16.68 -4.03 8.93
CA SER A 315 18.08 -3.72 8.60
C SER A 315 19.02 -4.92 8.66
N GLN A 316 18.77 -5.90 9.52
CA GLN A 316 19.64 -7.07 9.70
C GLN A 316 19.20 -8.29 8.87
N VAL A 317 17.92 -8.38 8.51
CA VAL A 317 17.34 -9.56 7.85
C VAL A 317 16.71 -9.21 6.51
N VAL A 318 15.70 -8.34 6.50
CA VAL A 318 14.86 -8.12 5.32
C VAL A 318 15.64 -7.47 4.19
N PHE A 319 16.19 -6.27 4.39
CA PHE A 319 16.88 -5.55 3.31
C PHE A 319 18.16 -6.25 2.85
N PRO A 320 19.04 -6.78 3.73
CA PRO A 320 20.21 -7.52 3.28
C PRO A 320 19.87 -8.74 2.41
N LYS A 321 18.73 -9.41 2.66
CA LYS A 321 18.29 -10.58 1.90
C LYS A 321 17.52 -10.21 0.63
N ALA A 322 16.58 -9.28 0.72
CA ALA A 322 15.59 -9.03 -0.34
C ALA A 322 15.83 -7.77 -1.16
N ALA A 323 16.51 -6.75 -0.63
CA ALA A 323 16.79 -5.49 -1.34
C ALA A 323 17.95 -5.67 -2.30
N LYS A 324 17.66 -6.30 -3.43
CA LYS A 324 18.62 -6.65 -4.48
C LYS A 324 18.25 -5.97 -5.79
N GLU A 325 19.26 -5.65 -6.57
CA GLU A 325 19.12 -5.10 -7.91
C GLU A 325 19.83 -5.98 -8.94
N PHE A 326 19.54 -5.68 -10.21
CA PHE A 326 20.17 -6.31 -11.35
C PHE A 326 20.67 -5.20 -12.28
N PRO A 327 21.84 -5.38 -12.91
CA PRO A 327 22.48 -4.34 -13.70
C PRO A 327 21.70 -3.97 -14.97
N LEU A 328 20.90 -4.91 -15.50
CA LEU A 328 20.13 -4.72 -16.72
C LEU A 328 18.68 -5.18 -16.51
N LYS A 329 17.76 -4.51 -17.20
CA LYS A 329 16.33 -4.83 -17.21
C LYS A 329 15.81 -4.76 -18.65
N LEU A 330 15.08 -5.77 -19.09
CA LEU A 330 14.25 -5.72 -20.29
C LEU A 330 12.83 -5.41 -19.84
N SER A 331 12.21 -4.41 -20.44
CA SER A 331 10.86 -4.00 -20.06
C SER A 331 9.94 -3.89 -21.28
N THR A 332 8.69 -4.29 -21.09
CA THR A 332 7.59 -4.09 -22.04
C THR A 332 6.34 -3.71 -21.26
N SER A 333 5.43 -2.95 -21.88
CA SER A 333 4.15 -2.57 -21.26
C SER A 333 2.98 -2.90 -22.17
N GLY A 334 1.75 -2.76 -21.67
CA GLY A 334 0.54 -2.93 -22.48
C GLY A 334 0.56 -2.06 -23.75
N TRP A 335 1.22 -0.90 -23.71
CA TRP A 335 1.35 -0.01 -24.86
C TRP A 335 2.10 -0.61 -26.04
N ASP A 336 2.96 -1.60 -25.83
CA ASP A 336 3.61 -2.32 -26.94
C ASP A 336 2.59 -3.03 -27.84
N LEU A 337 1.41 -3.40 -27.30
CA LEU A 337 0.28 -3.97 -28.05
C LEU A 337 -0.41 -2.94 -28.95
N ALA A 338 -0.35 -1.66 -28.58
CA ALA A 338 -0.94 -0.54 -29.30
C ALA A 338 0.03 0.13 -30.28
N ARG A 339 1.23 -0.45 -30.50
CA ARG A 339 2.17 0.02 -31.51
C ARG A 339 1.50 0.07 -32.89
N MET A 340 1.78 1.10 -33.68
CA MET A 340 1.27 1.18 -35.05
C MET A 340 1.79 0.01 -35.90
N LYS A 341 0.84 -0.73 -36.50
CA LYS A 341 1.08 -1.87 -37.39
C LYS A 341 0.48 -1.61 -38.78
N GLY A 342 0.74 -2.51 -39.73
CA GLY A 342 0.15 -2.43 -41.08
C GLY A 342 -1.39 -2.57 -41.08
N HIS A 343 -1.93 -3.30 -40.10
CA HIS A 343 -3.36 -3.40 -39.84
C HIS A 343 -3.74 -2.67 -38.53
N PRO A 344 -4.92 -2.04 -38.46
CA PRO A 344 -5.30 -1.23 -37.29
C PRO A 344 -5.66 -2.10 -36.09
N THR A 345 -5.03 -1.85 -34.95
CA THR A 345 -5.47 -2.38 -33.64
C THR A 345 -6.79 -1.72 -33.23
N THR A 346 -7.73 -2.48 -32.68
CA THR A 346 -9.03 -1.97 -32.24
C THR A 346 -9.30 -2.38 -30.80
N GLY A 347 -9.65 -1.42 -29.95
CA GLY A 347 -9.97 -1.64 -28.55
C GLY A 347 -11.45 -1.37 -28.25
N PHE A 348 -12.00 -2.11 -27.29
CA PHE A 348 -13.28 -1.84 -26.67
C PHE A 348 -13.05 -1.59 -25.18
N SER A 349 -13.84 -0.71 -24.56
CA SER A 349 -13.82 -0.48 -23.12
C SER A 349 -15.23 -0.15 -22.65
N GLY A 350 -15.54 -0.58 -21.42
CA GLY A 350 -16.75 -0.18 -20.71
C GLY A 350 -16.72 1.27 -20.20
N THR A 351 -15.53 1.88 -20.08
CA THR A 351 -15.34 3.24 -19.54
C THR A 351 -14.58 4.14 -20.51
N ASN A 352 -14.54 5.45 -20.26
CA ASN A 352 -13.70 6.37 -21.02
C ASN A 352 -12.81 7.25 -20.12
N ASP A 353 -12.64 6.88 -18.85
CA ASP A 353 -11.90 7.65 -17.85
C ASP A 353 -10.40 7.73 -18.19
N ASN A 354 -9.84 6.61 -18.66
CA ASN A 354 -8.41 6.51 -19.00
C ASN A 354 -8.05 7.02 -20.40
N ARG A 355 -9.00 7.62 -21.15
CA ARG A 355 -8.77 8.01 -22.56
C ARG A 355 -7.57 8.94 -22.76
N TYR A 356 -7.29 9.80 -21.79
CA TYR A 356 -6.16 10.74 -21.84
C TYR A 356 -4.81 10.10 -21.51
N LEU A 357 -4.84 8.88 -20.96
CA LEU A 357 -3.66 8.09 -20.63
C LEU A 357 -3.35 7.06 -21.72
N LEU A 358 -4.15 6.96 -22.79
CA LEU A 358 -3.87 6.04 -23.89
C LEU A 358 -2.73 6.58 -24.79
N PRO A 359 -1.99 5.69 -25.49
CA PRO A 359 -1.02 6.10 -26.51
C PRO A 359 -1.62 7.12 -27.48
N THR A 360 -0.82 8.13 -27.87
CA THR A 360 -1.27 9.22 -28.76
C THR A 360 -1.68 8.76 -30.16
N SER A 361 -1.36 7.51 -30.53
CA SER A 361 -1.80 6.87 -31.77
C SER A 361 -3.21 6.26 -31.69
N ILE A 362 -3.82 6.19 -30.49
CA ILE A 362 -5.18 5.71 -30.31
C ILE A 362 -6.17 6.85 -30.44
N HIS A 363 -7.21 6.62 -31.23
CA HIS A 363 -8.32 7.55 -31.42
C HIS A 363 -9.61 6.90 -30.86
N GLN A 364 -10.29 7.61 -29.96
CA GLN A 364 -11.57 7.18 -29.42
C GLN A 364 -12.69 7.50 -30.41
N GLU A 365 -13.54 6.52 -30.69
CA GLU A 365 -14.70 6.63 -31.58
C GLU A 365 -15.96 6.30 -30.76
N ASP A 366 -16.66 7.34 -30.28
CA ASP A 366 -17.89 7.18 -29.51
C ASP A 366 -19.10 7.03 -30.43
N THR A 367 -19.81 5.89 -30.35
CA THR A 367 -21.03 5.70 -31.16
C THR A 367 -22.21 6.50 -30.57
N PRO A 368 -23.16 6.97 -31.39
CA PRO A 368 -24.31 7.76 -30.92
C PRO A 368 -25.12 7.09 -29.80
N GLU A 369 -25.24 5.77 -29.82
CA GLU A 369 -25.97 4.99 -28.82
C GLU A 369 -25.28 4.98 -27.46
N ARG A 370 -23.96 5.20 -27.42
CA ARG A 370 -23.13 5.13 -26.20
C ARG A 370 -22.86 6.50 -25.58
N LEU A 371 -23.07 7.60 -26.31
CA LEU A 371 -22.89 8.97 -25.80
C LEU A 371 -23.69 9.26 -24.51
N GLY A 372 -24.86 8.63 -24.36
CA GLY A 372 -25.74 8.82 -23.20
C GLY A 372 -25.37 8.00 -21.95
N THR A 373 -24.38 7.10 -22.00
CA THR A 373 -24.07 6.17 -20.90
C THR A 373 -23.58 6.90 -19.64
N ASN A 374 -22.65 7.85 -19.78
CA ASN A 374 -22.16 8.67 -18.67
C ASN A 374 -23.30 9.49 -18.05
N ALA A 375 -24.16 10.11 -18.89
CA ALA A 375 -25.34 10.84 -18.42
C ALA A 375 -26.35 9.93 -17.71
N LYS A 376 -26.47 8.67 -18.13
CA LYS A 376 -27.32 7.68 -17.49
C LYS A 376 -26.82 7.33 -16.08
N VAL A 377 -25.52 7.12 -15.90
CA VAL A 377 -24.93 6.88 -14.57
C VAL A 377 -25.21 8.07 -13.65
N LEU A 378 -24.96 9.30 -14.13
CA LEU A 378 -25.28 10.52 -13.36
C LEU A 378 -26.77 10.60 -13.02
N SER A 379 -27.66 10.29 -13.97
CA SER A 379 -29.11 10.30 -13.74
C SER A 379 -29.57 9.30 -12.68
N ILE A 380 -28.84 8.19 -12.51
CA ILE A 380 -29.09 7.19 -11.47
C ILE A 380 -28.59 7.72 -10.12
N LEU A 381 -27.36 8.25 -10.08
CA LEU A 381 -26.78 8.80 -8.84
C LEU A 381 -27.61 9.96 -8.26
N LEU A 382 -28.24 10.76 -9.12
CA LEU A 382 -29.07 11.90 -8.73
C LEU A 382 -30.54 11.54 -8.42
N GLN A 383 -30.92 10.25 -8.43
CA GLN A 383 -32.26 9.86 -8.03
C GLN A 383 -32.51 10.16 -6.55
N PRO A 384 -33.75 10.52 -6.14
CA PRO A 384 -34.07 10.86 -4.75
C PRO A 384 -33.69 9.77 -3.74
N GLU A 385 -33.74 8.50 -4.13
CA GLU A 385 -33.35 7.37 -3.29
C GLU A 385 -31.86 7.36 -2.91
N ASN A 386 -31.02 8.07 -3.67
CA ASN A 386 -29.58 8.19 -3.47
C ASN A 386 -29.15 9.52 -2.80
N ASP A 387 -30.10 10.42 -2.48
CA ASP A 387 -29.84 11.74 -1.90
C ASP A 387 -29.69 11.72 -0.36
N HIS A 388 -29.19 10.61 0.19
CA HIS A 388 -29.04 10.39 1.62
C HIS A 388 -27.67 9.80 1.94
N TYR A 389 -26.99 10.39 2.92
CA TYR A 389 -25.74 9.87 3.46
C TYR A 389 -25.72 9.97 4.98
N LEU A 390 -24.99 9.05 5.61
CA LEU A 390 -24.70 9.09 7.03
C LEU A 390 -23.23 9.48 7.20
N CYS A 391 -22.97 10.56 7.93
CA CYS A 391 -21.63 10.90 8.42
C CYS A 391 -21.59 10.58 9.91
N PRO A 392 -20.97 9.44 10.33
CA PRO A 392 -20.90 9.10 11.74
C PRO A 392 -20.10 10.16 12.50
N ASP A 393 -20.43 10.40 13.77
CA ASP A 393 -19.69 11.35 14.60
C ASP A 393 -18.29 10.80 14.92
N VAL A 394 -17.25 11.41 14.34
CA VAL A 394 -15.86 11.01 14.52
C VAL A 394 -15.09 12.12 15.21
N THR A 395 -14.27 11.76 16.20
CA THR A 395 -13.33 12.74 16.76
C THR A 395 -12.39 13.22 15.64
N GLN A 396 -12.23 14.53 15.49
CA GLN A 396 -11.44 15.12 14.40
C GLN A 396 -10.06 14.44 14.26
N GLY A 397 -9.74 14.01 13.04
CA GLY A 397 -8.47 13.37 12.68
C GLY A 397 -8.28 11.95 13.20
N THR A 398 -9.36 11.24 13.58
CA THR A 398 -9.32 9.82 13.92
C THR A 398 -10.10 9.00 12.90
N SER A 399 -9.67 7.76 12.65
CA SER A 399 -10.42 6.81 11.83
C SER A 399 -11.53 6.15 12.66
N LEU A 400 -12.69 5.88 12.03
CA LEU A 400 -13.69 4.99 12.63
C LEU A 400 -13.17 3.56 12.62
N SER A 401 -13.51 2.80 13.65
CA SER A 401 -13.37 1.34 13.59
C SER A 401 -14.49 0.76 12.72
N GLY A 402 -14.22 -0.32 12.02
CA GLY A 402 -15.19 -1.16 11.34
C GLY A 402 -16.37 -1.53 12.23
N ARG A 403 -16.13 -1.81 13.53
CA ARG A 403 -17.24 -2.04 14.48
C ARG A 403 -18.13 -0.82 14.62
N ASN A 404 -17.56 0.37 14.79
CA ASN A 404 -18.34 1.61 14.88
C ASN A 404 -19.05 1.94 13.55
N ILE A 405 -18.46 1.59 12.41
CA ILE A 405 -19.12 1.71 11.09
C ILE A 405 -20.37 0.82 11.06
N ILE A 406 -20.24 -0.45 11.45
CA ILE A 406 -21.37 -1.39 11.51
C ILE A 406 -22.43 -0.93 12.52
N ASP A 407 -22.02 -0.47 13.70
CA ASP A 407 -22.91 0.09 14.72
C ASP A 407 -23.71 1.28 14.16
N SER A 408 -23.05 2.15 13.39
CA SER A 408 -23.68 3.33 12.76
C SER A 408 -24.68 2.93 11.68
N ILE A 409 -24.36 1.92 10.86
CA ILE A 409 -25.28 1.39 9.83
C ILE A 409 -26.50 0.75 10.49
N ALA A 410 -26.32 -0.06 11.52
CA ALA A 410 -27.42 -0.73 12.20
C ALA A 410 -28.33 0.25 12.97
N ALA A 411 -27.77 1.35 13.48
CA ALA A 411 -28.52 2.42 14.12
C ALA A 411 -29.16 3.40 13.13
N TRP A 412 -28.85 3.32 11.83
CA TRP A 412 -29.37 4.24 10.84
C TRP A 412 -30.87 4.01 10.63
N ASN A 413 -31.66 5.00 11.04
CA ASN A 413 -33.10 5.00 10.88
C ASN A 413 -33.50 5.50 9.47
N SER A 414 -33.29 4.67 8.46
CA SER A 414 -33.77 4.90 7.09
C SER A 414 -35.18 4.34 6.90
N THR A 415 -35.94 4.92 5.95
CA THR A 415 -37.26 4.42 5.54
C THR A 415 -37.19 3.04 4.88
N THR A 416 -36.02 2.67 4.35
CA THR A 416 -35.75 1.39 3.71
C THR A 416 -34.69 0.62 4.47
N GLU A 417 -34.92 -0.66 4.67
CA GLU A 417 -34.05 -1.52 5.47
C GLU A 417 -32.81 -1.96 4.69
N ILE A 418 -31.62 -1.58 5.19
CA ILE A 418 -30.33 -1.93 4.58
C ILE A 418 -30.07 -3.43 4.75
N ARG A 419 -29.94 -4.13 3.62
CA ARG A 419 -29.67 -5.57 3.53
C ARG A 419 -28.35 -5.89 2.85
N VAL A 420 -27.81 -4.95 2.08
CA VAL A 420 -26.52 -5.09 1.38
C VAL A 420 -25.57 -4.00 1.81
N LEU A 421 -24.34 -4.38 2.16
CA LEU A 421 -23.25 -3.48 2.46
C LEU A 421 -22.13 -3.72 1.43
N LEU A 422 -21.81 -2.68 0.68
CA LEU A 422 -20.68 -2.65 -0.24
C LEU A 422 -19.56 -1.82 0.39
N ASP A 423 -18.41 -2.43 0.63
CA ASP A 423 -17.22 -1.74 1.10
C ASP A 423 -16.24 -1.46 -0.05
N VAL A 424 -16.72 -0.75 -1.06
CA VAL A 424 -15.92 -0.41 -2.26
C VAL A 424 -14.67 0.39 -1.89
N GLY A 425 -14.76 1.20 -0.84
CA GLY A 425 -13.66 2.03 -0.36
C GLY A 425 -12.67 1.31 0.58
N ALA A 426 -12.82 0.01 0.85
CA ALA A 426 -12.02 -0.71 1.86
C ALA A 426 -11.92 0.05 3.20
N GLN A 427 -13.04 0.56 3.69
CA GLN A 427 -13.12 1.36 4.92
C GLN A 427 -12.99 0.49 6.17
N ILE A 428 -13.43 -0.77 6.12
CA ILE A 428 -13.32 -1.70 7.24
C ILE A 428 -12.01 -2.48 7.11
N LEU A 429 -10.90 -1.95 7.66
CA LEU A 429 -9.58 -2.56 7.49
C LEU A 429 -9.26 -3.66 8.50
N GLU A 430 -9.72 -3.52 9.73
CA GLU A 430 -9.30 -4.35 10.86
C GLU A 430 -10.11 -5.63 11.06
N MET A 431 -11.18 -5.82 10.30
CA MET A 431 -12.06 -6.99 10.39
C MET A 431 -11.98 -7.80 9.09
N THR A 432 -11.97 -9.12 9.21
CA THR A 432 -12.18 -10.05 8.08
C THR A 432 -13.65 -10.02 7.63
N ASN A 433 -13.93 -10.51 6.43
CA ASN A 433 -15.29 -10.54 5.89
C ASN A 433 -16.28 -11.30 6.79
N VAL A 434 -15.82 -12.41 7.39
CA VAL A 434 -16.62 -13.18 8.35
C VAL A 434 -16.86 -12.41 9.65
N GLU A 435 -15.88 -11.65 10.14
CA GLU A 435 -16.04 -10.80 11.33
C GLU A 435 -17.03 -9.67 11.08
N VAL A 436 -17.00 -9.05 9.89
CA VAL A 436 -17.99 -8.04 9.49
C VAL A 436 -19.38 -8.65 9.44
N ALA A 437 -19.54 -9.76 8.72
CA ALA A 437 -20.80 -10.48 8.61
C ALA A 437 -21.36 -10.88 9.99
N LYS A 438 -20.50 -11.41 10.87
CA LYS A 438 -20.87 -11.81 12.24
C LYS A 438 -21.27 -10.62 13.10
N CYS A 439 -20.49 -9.53 13.05
CA CYS A 439 -20.78 -8.31 13.80
C CYS A 439 -22.14 -7.74 13.38
N TRP A 440 -22.37 -7.61 12.08
CA TRP A 440 -23.62 -7.04 11.57
C TRP A 440 -24.84 -7.93 11.85
N LEU A 441 -24.73 -9.25 11.65
CA LEU A 441 -25.79 -10.22 11.96
C LEU A 441 -26.15 -10.25 13.46
N SER A 442 -25.20 -9.97 14.35
CA SER A 442 -25.46 -9.91 15.79
C SER A 442 -26.36 -8.75 16.20
N GLN A 443 -26.35 -7.65 15.42
CA GLN A 443 -27.12 -6.44 15.69
C GLN A 443 -28.53 -6.48 15.09
N ARG A 444 -28.77 -7.41 14.18
CA ARG A 444 -30.02 -7.53 13.43
C ARG A 444 -30.71 -8.86 13.76
N SER A 445 -31.56 -8.83 14.80
CA SER A 445 -32.25 -10.02 15.28
C SER A 445 -33.34 -10.55 14.35
N ASP A 446 -33.78 -9.71 13.42
CA ASP A 446 -34.80 -9.97 12.40
C ASP A 446 -34.28 -10.79 11.20
N VAL A 447 -32.97 -11.04 11.12
CA VAL A 447 -32.32 -11.67 9.95
C VAL A 447 -31.81 -13.05 10.29
N ALA A 448 -31.93 -13.98 9.33
CA ALA A 448 -31.61 -15.38 9.58
C ALA A 448 -30.13 -15.72 9.36
N ALA A 449 -29.47 -15.05 8.41
CA ALA A 449 -28.09 -15.33 8.03
C ALA A 449 -27.38 -14.12 7.39
N ALA A 450 -26.08 -14.22 7.17
CA ALA A 450 -25.27 -13.25 6.44
C ALA A 450 -24.45 -13.94 5.35
N ILE A 451 -24.35 -13.32 4.18
CA ILE A 451 -23.63 -13.81 3.00
C ILE A 451 -22.40 -12.95 2.78
N PHE A 452 -21.26 -13.58 2.53
CA PHE A 452 -19.97 -12.91 2.32
C PHE A 452 -19.02 -13.82 1.50
N PHE A 453 -17.90 -13.27 1.05
CA PHE A 453 -16.82 -14.04 0.43
C PHE A 453 -15.80 -14.50 1.47
N ASN A 454 -15.49 -15.81 1.48
CA ASN A 454 -14.46 -16.38 2.34
C ASN A 454 -13.04 -16.14 1.79
N GLU A 455 -12.02 -16.55 2.55
CA GLU A 455 -10.60 -16.42 2.15
C GLU A 455 -10.21 -17.21 0.88
N LYS A 456 -11.08 -18.13 0.43
CA LYS A 456 -10.89 -18.92 -0.79
C LYS A 456 -11.65 -18.36 -1.99
N ASP A 457 -12.15 -17.13 -1.88
CA ASP A 457 -12.93 -16.48 -2.93
C ASP A 457 -14.22 -17.28 -3.27
N GLN A 458 -14.88 -17.79 -2.22
CA GLN A 458 -16.13 -18.53 -2.35
C GLN A 458 -17.22 -17.86 -1.51
N VAL A 459 -18.43 -17.80 -2.08
CA VAL A 459 -19.60 -17.25 -1.39
C VAL A 459 -20.06 -18.20 -0.30
N GLU A 460 -19.99 -17.74 0.95
CA GLU A 460 -20.41 -18.46 2.15
C GLU A 460 -21.59 -17.77 2.85
N VAL A 461 -22.32 -18.57 3.63
CA VAL A 461 -23.42 -18.16 4.48
C VAL A 461 -23.04 -18.42 5.93
N LEU A 462 -23.17 -17.40 6.78
CA LEU A 462 -23.06 -17.48 8.23
C LEU A 462 -24.46 -17.45 8.84
N THR A 463 -24.83 -18.49 9.58
CA THR A 463 -26.10 -18.59 10.30
C THR A 463 -25.98 -18.08 11.74
N ARG A 464 -27.10 -17.81 12.43
CA ARG A 464 -27.09 -17.23 13.79
C ARG A 464 -26.47 -18.13 14.85
N ASP A 465 -26.47 -19.44 14.65
CA ASP A 465 -25.79 -20.41 15.50
C ASP A 465 -24.27 -20.46 15.27
N GLY A 466 -23.76 -19.66 14.33
CA GLY A 466 -22.34 -19.51 14.05
C GLY A 466 -21.77 -20.53 13.06
N LEU A 467 -22.62 -21.34 12.43
CA LEU A 467 -22.20 -22.26 11.38
C LEU A 467 -21.96 -21.52 10.07
N THR A 468 -20.96 -21.98 9.31
CA THR A 468 -20.67 -21.50 7.96
C THR A 468 -20.82 -22.63 6.94
N GLU A 469 -21.40 -22.31 5.79
CA GLU A 469 -21.50 -23.22 4.65
C GLU A 469 -21.47 -22.47 3.31
N LEU A 470 -21.09 -23.13 2.22
CA LEU A 470 -21.13 -22.53 0.88
C LEU A 470 -22.57 -22.20 0.49
N LEU A 471 -22.81 -21.01 -0.08
CA LEU A 471 -24.14 -20.56 -0.49
C LEU A 471 -24.81 -21.55 -1.44
N ILE A 472 -24.07 -22.16 -2.36
CA ILE A 472 -24.60 -23.15 -3.31
C ILE A 472 -25.15 -24.43 -2.64
N ARG A 473 -24.77 -24.71 -1.39
CA ARG A 473 -25.24 -25.85 -0.60
C ARG A 473 -26.28 -25.45 0.45
N SER A 474 -26.41 -24.16 0.70
CA SER A 474 -27.28 -23.62 1.73
C SER A 474 -28.73 -23.48 1.25
N PRO A 475 -29.74 -23.73 2.11
CA PRO A 475 -31.13 -23.38 1.79
C PRO A 475 -31.31 -21.88 1.52
N PHE A 476 -30.40 -21.03 2.03
CA PHE A 476 -30.40 -19.59 1.83
C PHE A 476 -30.11 -19.16 0.39
N GLN A 477 -29.61 -20.04 -0.49
CA GLN A 477 -29.50 -19.76 -1.92
C GLN A 477 -30.84 -19.34 -2.54
N LYS A 478 -31.95 -19.88 -2.03
CA LYS A 478 -33.31 -19.58 -2.49
C LYS A 478 -34.08 -18.67 -1.52
N GLN A 479 -33.44 -18.21 -0.45
CA GLN A 479 -34.03 -17.40 0.61
C GLN A 479 -33.14 -16.18 0.94
N MET A 480 -32.57 -15.56 -0.09
CA MET A 480 -31.62 -14.46 0.07
C MET A 480 -32.27 -13.21 0.68
N GLU A 481 -33.59 -13.05 0.55
CA GLU A 481 -34.39 -12.02 1.22
C GLU A 481 -34.29 -12.08 2.76
N LYS A 482 -33.90 -13.23 3.31
CA LYS A 482 -33.70 -13.43 4.76
C LYS A 482 -32.26 -13.22 5.20
N CYS A 483 -31.40 -12.73 4.30
CA CYS A 483 -29.97 -12.61 4.54
C CYS A 483 -29.49 -11.16 4.52
N LEU A 484 -28.42 -10.88 5.26
CA LEU A 484 -27.55 -9.75 4.99
C LEU A 484 -26.53 -10.14 3.92
N VAL A 485 -26.04 -9.19 3.13
CA VAL A 485 -24.97 -9.41 2.16
C VAL A 485 -23.86 -8.40 2.39
N TYR A 486 -22.64 -8.86 2.66
CA TYR A 486 -21.46 -8.02 2.73
C TYR A 486 -20.51 -8.34 1.59
N LEU A 487 -20.18 -7.32 0.80
CA LEU A 487 -19.17 -7.38 -0.26
C LEU A 487 -18.05 -6.39 0.09
N ASP A 488 -16.82 -6.86 0.11
CA ASP A 488 -15.63 -6.01 0.27
C ASP A 488 -15.26 -5.32 -1.06
N ASP A 489 -14.13 -4.60 -1.08
CA ASP A 489 -13.66 -3.89 -2.26
C ASP A 489 -13.30 -4.85 -3.40
N ALA A 490 -12.71 -6.01 -3.09
CA ALA A 490 -12.32 -7.02 -4.07
C ALA A 490 -13.52 -7.61 -4.84
N HIS A 491 -14.63 -7.87 -4.16
CA HIS A 491 -15.78 -8.59 -4.73
C HIS A 491 -16.97 -7.66 -5.06
N SER A 492 -16.84 -6.35 -4.84
CA SER A 492 -17.89 -5.38 -5.15
C SER A 492 -18.26 -5.31 -6.64
N GLY A 493 -17.28 -5.57 -7.53
CA GLY A 493 -17.46 -5.59 -8.99
C GLY A 493 -18.20 -6.84 -9.53
N ASP A 494 -18.17 -7.95 -8.78
CA ASP A 494 -18.87 -9.19 -9.16
C ASP A 494 -20.38 -9.10 -8.92
N GLY A 495 -20.82 -8.06 -8.21
CA GLY A 495 -22.20 -7.82 -7.82
C GLY A 495 -22.70 -8.81 -6.76
N PRO A 496 -23.86 -8.53 -6.14
CA PRO A 496 -24.46 -9.46 -5.20
C PRO A 496 -24.84 -10.77 -5.94
N PRO A 497 -24.68 -11.94 -5.30
CA PRO A 497 -25.20 -13.20 -5.83
C PRO A 497 -26.69 -13.00 -6.13
N THR A 498 -27.08 -13.15 -7.39
CA THR A 498 -28.32 -12.55 -7.90
C THR A 498 -29.59 -13.09 -7.24
N SER A 499 -30.31 -12.21 -6.58
CA SER A 499 -31.77 -12.26 -6.43
C SER A 499 -32.31 -10.83 -6.66
N ARG A 500 -33.41 -10.70 -7.43
CA ARG A 500 -34.10 -9.41 -7.68
C ARG A 500 -34.75 -8.81 -6.41
N GLN A 501 -34.48 -9.36 -5.23
CA GLN A 501 -35.18 -9.07 -3.97
C GLN A 501 -34.31 -8.37 -2.93
N LEU A 502 -33.10 -7.92 -3.30
CA LEU A 502 -32.29 -7.05 -2.44
C LEU A 502 -32.74 -5.60 -2.68
N GLU A 503 -33.54 -5.07 -1.76
CA GLU A 503 -34.29 -3.82 -1.94
C GLU A 503 -33.51 -2.55 -1.59
N SER A 504 -32.43 -2.63 -0.80
CA SER A 504 -31.56 -1.47 -0.54
C SER A 504 -30.10 -1.83 -0.21
N MET A 505 -29.20 -0.96 -0.64
CA MET A 505 -27.75 -1.12 -0.58
C MET A 505 -27.12 0.11 0.06
N CYS A 506 -26.10 -0.11 0.90
CA CYS A 506 -25.27 0.94 1.46
C CYS A 506 -23.85 0.80 0.91
N ASN A 507 -23.26 1.90 0.45
CA ASN A 507 -21.87 1.94 -0.02
C ASN A 507 -21.00 2.69 0.99
N LEU A 508 -19.85 2.12 1.33
CA LEU A 508 -18.84 2.76 2.16
C LEU A 508 -17.80 3.45 1.28
N GLY A 509 -17.71 4.76 1.42
CA GLY A 509 -16.73 5.60 0.74
C GLY A 509 -16.20 6.69 1.67
N THR A 510 -15.04 7.24 1.32
CA THR A 510 -14.52 8.47 1.93
C THR A 510 -15.23 9.67 1.33
N GLN A 511 -15.66 10.61 2.18
CA GLN A 511 -16.06 11.92 1.71
C GLN A 511 -14.84 12.62 1.10
N CYS A 512 -14.90 12.91 -0.20
CA CYS A 512 -13.93 13.80 -0.82
C CYS A 512 -14.27 15.22 -0.39
N ASP A 513 -13.47 15.80 0.50
CA ASP A 513 -13.45 17.25 0.74
C ASP A 513 -12.78 17.93 -0.48
N GLU A 514 -13.43 17.87 -1.63
CA GLU A 514 -13.29 18.97 -2.57
C GLU A 514 -14.24 20.05 -2.07
N GLY A 515 -13.68 21.17 -1.59
CA GLY A 515 -14.44 22.37 -1.27
C GLY A 515 -15.35 22.78 -2.43
N PRO A 516 -16.28 23.72 -2.22
CA PRO A 516 -17.33 24.00 -3.20
C PRO A 516 -16.70 24.35 -4.55
N ILE A 517 -16.77 23.43 -5.51
CA ILE A 517 -16.58 23.76 -6.91
C ILE A 517 -17.77 24.64 -7.25
N GLY A 518 -17.53 25.95 -7.17
CA GLY A 518 -18.47 26.94 -7.60
C GLY A 518 -18.85 26.69 -9.05
N THR A 519 -20.16 26.65 -9.29
CA THR A 519 -20.84 27.20 -10.47
C THR A 519 -20.32 26.79 -11.84
N GLY A 520 -21.14 25.99 -12.54
CA GLY A 520 -21.10 25.79 -13.98
C GLY A 520 -22.15 24.79 -14.41
#